data_AF-A0A849PKK5-F1
#
_entry.id   AF-A0A849PKK5-F1
#
_cell.length_a   1.000
_cell.length_b   1.000
_cell.length_c   1.000
_cell.angle_alpha   90.00
_cell.angle_beta   90.00
_cell.angle_gamma   90.00
#
_symmetry.space_group_name_H-M   'P 1'
#
loop_
_entity.id
_entity.type
_entity.pdbx_description
1 polymer ?
#
loop_
_entity_poly.entity_id
_entity_poly.type
_entity_poly.pdbx_seq_one_letter_code
_entity_poly.pdbx_strand_id
1 'polypeptide(L)'
;IVHIPKDAIAIARPRSSLLRCAVSVETAVWDAGYEGKSECLLIVFNEAGFRLKRGARVVQLLFMGLVSETEGYAGVYQGYMAHSRHD
;
A
#
# COMPACT_ATOMS: atom_id res chain seq x y z
N ILE A 1 8.86 0.16 3.67
CA ILE A 1 8.42 1.57 3.81
C ILE A 1 8.05 2.06 2.43
N VAL A 2 6.98 2.84 2.32
CA VAL A 2 6.60 3.55 1.09
C VAL A 2 6.95 5.01 1.30
N HIS A 3 7.54 5.62 0.27
CA HIS A 3 7.81 7.06 0.20
C HIS A 3 7.10 7.57 -1.06
N ILE A 4 6.07 8.39 -0.87
CA ILE A 4 5.37 9.05 -1.98
C ILE A 4 5.95 10.46 -2.12
N PRO A 5 6.38 10.87 -3.32
CA PRO A 5 6.90 12.21 -3.52
C PRO A 5 5.77 13.25 -3.39
N LYS A 6 6.13 14.52 -3.20
CA LYS A 6 5.14 15.59 -2.96
C LYS A 6 4.35 16.02 -4.20
N ASP A 7 4.77 15.55 -5.37
CA ASP A 7 4.18 15.79 -6.69
C ASP A 7 3.45 14.56 -7.26
N ALA A 8 3.19 13.52 -6.46
CA ALA A 8 2.41 12.38 -6.90
C ALA A 8 1.54 11.83 -5.77
N ILE A 9 0.45 11.17 -6.15
CA ILE A 9 -0.28 10.24 -5.27
C ILE A 9 -0.10 8.82 -5.79
N ALA A 10 -0.41 7.83 -4.97
CA ALA A 10 -0.44 6.44 -5.42
C ALA A 10 -1.70 5.71 -4.99
N ILE A 11 -2.17 4.79 -5.83
CA ILE A 11 -3.18 3.80 -5.47
C ILE A 11 -2.60 2.40 -5.69
N ALA A 12 -2.86 1.47 -4.78
CA ALA A 12 -2.51 0.07 -5.00
C ALA A 12 -3.67 -0.70 -5.61
N ARG A 13 -3.34 -1.72 -6.40
CA ARG A 13 -4.31 -2.73 -6.86
C ARG A 13 -3.80 -4.13 -6.53
N PRO A 14 -4.69 -5.07 -6.18
CA PRO A 14 -4.30 -6.46 -6.01
C PRO A 14 -3.77 -7.02 -7.33
N ARG A 15 -2.82 -7.95 -7.25
CA ARG A 15 -2.39 -8.70 -8.44
C ARG A 15 -3.51 -9.63 -8.90
N SER A 16 -3.71 -9.71 -10.21
CA SER A 16 -4.77 -10.54 -10.80
C SER A 16 -4.69 -12.02 -10.41
N SER A 17 -3.50 -12.53 -10.06
CA SER A 17 -3.33 -13.89 -9.55
C SER A 17 -4.04 -14.13 -8.21
N LEU A 18 -4.17 -13.11 -7.34
CA LEU A 18 -4.96 -13.22 -6.10
C LEU A 18 -6.45 -13.33 -6.41
N LEU A 19 -6.93 -12.51 -7.35
CA LEU A 19 -8.34 -12.52 -7.75
C LEU A 19 -8.76 -13.89 -8.32
N ARG A 20 -7.85 -14.57 -9.04
CA ARG A 20 -8.06 -15.95 -9.53
C ARG A 20 -8.12 -17.01 -8.41
N CYS A 21 -7.74 -16.64 -7.19
CA CYS A 21 -7.83 -17.48 -6.00
C CYS A 21 -8.97 -17.05 -5.06
N ALA A 22 -9.88 -16.18 -5.51
CA ALA A 22 -10.92 -15.56 -4.68
C ALA A 22 -10.34 -14.82 -3.46
N VAL A 23 -9.25 -14.08 -3.68
CA VAL A 23 -8.59 -13.24 -2.68
C VAL A 23 -8.41 -11.83 -3.23
N SER A 24 -8.75 -10.82 -2.44
CA SER A 24 -8.50 -9.41 -2.76
C SER A 24 -7.61 -8.76 -1.70
N VAL A 25 -7.00 -7.64 -2.06
CA VAL A 25 -6.35 -6.73 -1.13
C VAL A 25 -7.00 -5.36 -1.31
N GLU A 26 -7.66 -4.87 -0.28
CA GLU A 26 -8.24 -3.55 -0.25
C GLU A 26 -7.23 -2.55 0.30
N THR A 27 -7.13 -1.41 -0.38
CA THR A 27 -6.17 -0.34 -0.09
C THR A 27 -6.84 1.02 -0.27
N ALA A 28 -6.23 2.05 0.30
CA ALA A 28 -6.61 3.45 0.07
C ALA A 28 -5.63 4.13 -0.89
N VAL A 29 -5.81 5.43 -1.07
CA VAL A 29 -4.81 6.31 -1.69
C VAL A 29 -3.68 6.52 -0.68
N TRP A 30 -2.44 6.49 -1.17
CA TRP A 30 -1.33 7.12 -0.47
C TRP A 30 -1.21 8.56 -0.94
N ASP A 31 -1.39 9.49 -0.01
CA ASP A 31 -1.28 10.91 -0.27
C ASP A 31 0.15 11.33 -0.62
N ALA A 32 0.26 12.43 -1.35
CA ALA A 32 1.55 13.02 -1.71
C ALA A 32 2.37 13.34 -0.46
N GLY A 33 3.67 13.05 -0.48
CA GLY A 33 4.55 13.25 0.68
C GLY A 33 4.38 12.26 1.83
N TYR A 34 3.49 11.26 1.73
CA TYR A 34 3.38 10.21 2.75
C TYR A 34 4.68 9.38 2.82
N GLU A 35 5.17 9.18 4.04
CA GLU A 35 6.24 8.25 4.35
C GLU A 35 5.84 7.34 5.51
N GLY A 36 5.92 6.02 5.32
CA GLY A 36 5.60 5.08 6.39
C GLY A 36 5.48 3.63 5.93
N LYS A 37 5.27 2.74 6.89
CA LYS A 37 4.92 1.35 6.63
C LYS A 37 3.47 1.27 6.17
N SER A 38 3.26 0.79 4.96
CA SER A 38 1.92 0.55 4.44
C SER A 38 1.19 -0.55 5.21
N GLU A 39 -0.10 -0.35 5.41
CA GLU A 39 -1.07 -1.36 5.83
C GLU A 39 -2.14 -1.53 4.76
N CYS A 40 -2.69 -2.73 4.67
CA CYS A 40 -3.75 -3.09 3.72
C CYS A 40 -4.62 -4.20 4.30
N LEU A 41 -5.83 -4.34 3.78
CA LEU A 41 -6.76 -5.37 4.22
C LEU A 41 -6.74 -6.53 3.21
N LEU A 42 -6.26 -7.70 3.64
CA LEU A 42 -6.36 -8.94 2.88
C LEU A 42 -7.72 -9.59 3.13
N ILE A 43 -8.53 -9.77 2.08
CA ILE A 43 -9.84 -10.41 2.16
C ILE A 43 -9.78 -11.74 1.42
N VAL A 44 -10.08 -12.82 2.14
CA VAL A 44 -10.09 -14.19 1.61
C VAL A 44 -11.54 -14.66 1.51
N PHE A 45 -12.07 -14.67 0.28
CA PHE A 45 -13.40 -15.22 -0.01
C PHE A 45 -13.36 -16.72 -0.25
N ASN A 46 -12.18 -17.27 -0.53
CA ASN A 46 -12.00 -18.71 -0.70
C ASN A 46 -12.23 -19.45 0.62
N GLU A 47 -13.29 -20.27 0.69
CA GLU A 47 -13.65 -21.05 1.88
C GLU A 47 -12.58 -22.07 2.29
N ALA A 48 -11.75 -22.53 1.34
CA ALA A 48 -10.59 -23.39 1.64
C ALA A 48 -9.42 -22.62 2.28
N GLY A 49 -9.53 -21.30 2.40
CA GLY A 49 -8.50 -20.40 2.89
C GLY A 49 -7.46 -20.03 1.83
N PHE A 50 -6.40 -19.35 2.28
CA PHE A 50 -5.30 -18.91 1.41
C PHE A 50 -3.98 -18.84 2.18
N ARG A 51 -2.88 -19.27 1.56
CA ARG A 51 -1.54 -19.22 2.17
C ARG A 51 -0.64 -18.28 1.38
N LEU A 52 -0.03 -17.32 2.08
CA LEU A 52 0.95 -16.40 1.52
C LEU A 52 2.37 -16.76 1.97
N LYS A 53 3.29 -16.79 1.02
CA LYS A 53 4.72 -16.86 1.32
C LYS A 53 5.23 -15.47 1.72
N ARG A 54 6.11 -15.39 2.71
CA ARG A 54 6.83 -14.13 3.03
C ARG A 54 7.51 -13.58 1.78
N GLY A 55 7.33 -12.28 1.53
CA GLY A 55 7.85 -11.61 0.33
C GLY A 55 7.07 -11.86 -0.97
N ALA A 56 5.95 -12.59 -0.91
CA ALA A 56 5.06 -12.69 -2.07
C ALA A 56 4.57 -11.29 -2.48
N ARG A 57 4.64 -10.99 -3.77
CA ARG A 57 4.08 -9.76 -4.34
C ARG A 57 2.56 -9.89 -4.34
N VAL A 58 1.87 -9.07 -3.55
CA VAL A 58 0.41 -9.11 -3.39
C VAL A 58 -0.31 -7.91 -4.03
N VAL A 59 0.35 -6.77 -4.09
CA VAL A 59 -0.18 -5.55 -4.72
C VAL A 59 0.85 -4.94 -5.67
N GLN A 60 0.38 -3.99 -6.47
CA GLN A 60 1.21 -3.11 -7.30
C GLN A 60 0.71 -1.67 -7.14
N LEU A 61 1.62 -0.71 -7.11
CA LEU A 61 1.29 0.71 -7.02
C LEU A 61 1.17 1.32 -8.42
N LEU A 62 0.15 2.15 -8.58
CA LEU A 62 -0.04 3.03 -9.72
C LEU A 62 0.16 4.45 -9.21
N PHE A 63 1.17 5.13 -9.75
CA PHE A 63 1.46 6.52 -9.43
C PHE A 63 0.72 7.44 -10.39
N MET A 64 0.17 8.52 -9.85
CA MET A 64 -0.49 9.57 -10.60
C MET A 64 0.19 10.88 -10.24
N GLY A 65 0.79 11.54 -11.24
CA GLY A 65 1.44 12.82 -11.06
C GLY A 65 0.43 13.94 -10.79
N LEU A 66 0.83 14.89 -9.96
CA LEU A 66 0.12 16.13 -9.69
C LEU A 66 0.65 17.23 -10.61
N VAL A 67 -0.19 18.23 -10.89
CA VAL A 67 0.20 19.38 -11.73
C VAL A 67 1.32 20.21 -11.08
N SER A 68 1.40 20.20 -9.75
CA SER A 68 2.43 20.83 -8.96
C SER A 68 2.66 20.07 -7.65
N GLU A 69 3.79 20.31 -7.01
CA GLU A 69 4.04 19.84 -5.64
C GLU A 69 3.00 20.37 -4.65
N THR A 70 2.84 19.63 -3.55
CA THR A 70 1.98 19.96 -2.41
C THR A 70 2.79 20.07 -1.12
N GLU A 71 2.20 20.58 -0.04
CA GLU A 71 2.86 20.61 1.28
C GLU A 71 3.27 19.21 1.76
N GLY A 72 2.57 18.18 1.27
CA GLY A 72 2.75 16.78 1.62
C GLY A 72 1.85 16.34 2.78
N TYR A 73 1.74 15.03 2.98
CA TYR A 73 0.91 14.44 4.01
C TYR A 73 1.43 14.80 5.41
N ALA A 74 0.58 15.45 6.20
CA ALA A 74 0.83 15.84 7.58
C ALA A 74 -0.13 15.17 8.58
N GLY A 75 -0.71 14.03 8.20
CA GLY A 75 -1.63 13.27 9.05
C GLY A 75 -0.91 12.42 10.10
N VAL A 76 -1.69 11.86 11.03
CA VAL A 76 -1.18 11.10 12.20
C VAL A 76 -0.36 9.86 11.85
N TYR A 77 -0.51 9.32 10.63
CA TYR A 77 0.22 8.15 10.17
C TYR A 77 1.55 8.48 9.48
N GLN A 78 1.94 9.76 9.44
CA GLN A 78 3.23 10.15 8.89
C GLN A 78 4.36 9.57 9.74
N GLY A 79 5.31 8.89 9.10
CA GLY A 79 6.39 8.17 9.76
C GLY A 79 5.97 6.87 10.44
N TYR A 80 4.74 6.38 10.22
CA TYR A 80 4.23 5.18 10.89
C TYR A 80 5.16 3.98 10.70
N MET A 81 5.74 3.50 11.80
CA MET A 81 6.69 2.39 11.82
C MET A 81 7.87 2.53 10.84
N ALA A 82 8.22 3.76 10.44
CA ALA A 82 9.35 4.03 9.55
C ALA A 82 10.70 3.81 10.24
N HIS A 83 10.73 3.93 11.57
CA HIS A 83 11.96 3.90 12.39
C HIS A 83 11.90 2.87 13.52
N SER A 84 11.14 1.77 13.36
CA SER A 84 11.16 0.69 14.35
C SER A 84 12.57 0.10 14.44
N ARG A 85 13.31 0.51 15.47
CA ARG A 85 14.55 -0.12 15.95
C ARG A 85 14.17 -1.47 16.58
N HIS A 86 14.96 -2.51 16.25
CA HIS A 86 14.88 -3.91 16.74
C HIS A 86 13.65 -4.68 16.20
N ASP A 87 13.76 -5.83 15.52
CA ASP A 87 14.77 -6.92 15.50
C ASP A 87 15.09 -7.41 14.08
#